data_AF-A0A7X5JBS4-F1
#
_entry.id   AF-A0A7X5JBS4-F1
#
_cell.length_a   1.000
_cell.length_b   1.000
_cell.length_c   1.000
_cell.angle_alpha   90.00
_cell.angle_beta   90.00
_cell.angle_gamma   90.00
#
_symmetry.space_group_name_H-M   'P 1'
#
loop_
_entity.id
_entity.type
_entity.pdbx_description
1 polymer ?
#
loop_
_entity_poly.entity_id
_entity_poly.type
_entity_poly.pdbx_seq_one_letter_code
_entity_poly.pdbx_strand_id
1 'polypeptide(L)'
;MDEKSKIIEEQLTKVPINLRRAIKKTAWEKVASDISKNNKLNEAQERSLEQETMLILYLFDNPSNLISNIIKEVGVDNVKAEILAEEIVNKILLPIQRLVEAESTPQEKGMGSDKFHTNLPEIAPEIYPMVEEGEVVHDAGL
;
A
#
# COMPACT_ATOMS: atom_id res chain seq x y z
N MET A 1 -20.81 26.06 -16.92
CA MET A 1 -20.14 24.81 -16.51
C MET A 1 -19.08 25.20 -15.51
N ASP A 2 -19.20 24.76 -14.27
CA ASP A 2 -18.31 25.16 -13.17
C ASP A 2 -16.90 24.63 -13.34
N GLU A 3 -15.90 25.46 -13.00
CA GLU A 3 -14.47 25.15 -13.12
C GLU A 3 -14.07 23.92 -12.30
N LYS A 4 -14.73 23.70 -11.14
CA LYS A 4 -14.56 22.50 -10.31
C LYS A 4 -15.00 21.21 -11.00
N SER A 5 -16.12 21.25 -11.72
CA SER A 5 -16.64 20.07 -12.45
C SER A 5 -15.69 19.65 -13.56
N LYS A 6 -15.03 20.61 -14.20
CA LYS A 6 -14.04 20.34 -15.26
C LYS A 6 -12.78 19.65 -14.74
N ILE A 7 -12.28 20.08 -13.58
CA ILE A 7 -11.10 19.46 -12.93
C ILE A 7 -11.40 18.00 -12.54
N ILE A 8 -12.61 17.72 -12.04
CA ILE A 8 -13.02 16.36 -11.68
C ILE A 8 -13.11 15.48 -12.93
N GLU A 9 -13.72 15.96 -14.01
CA GLU A 9 -13.80 15.23 -15.28
C GLU A 9 -12.41 14.95 -15.88
N GLU A 10 -11.53 15.94 -15.90
CA GLU A 10 -10.16 15.78 -16.40
C GLU A 10 -9.37 14.73 -15.60
N GLN A 11 -9.52 14.69 -14.28
CA GLN A 11 -8.86 13.68 -13.46
C GLN A 11 -9.47 12.29 -13.62
N LEU A 12 -10.79 12.18 -13.76
CA LEU A 12 -11.46 10.91 -14.04
C LEU A 12 -11.01 10.28 -15.37
N THR A 13 -10.62 11.09 -16.37
CA THR A 13 -10.01 10.56 -17.61
C THR A 13 -8.62 9.97 -17.38
N LYS A 14 -7.86 10.51 -16.42
CA LYS A 14 -6.50 10.07 -16.07
C LYS A 14 -6.48 8.80 -15.21
N VAL A 15 -7.58 8.47 -14.52
CA VAL A 15 -7.71 7.19 -13.82
C VAL A 15 -7.63 6.05 -14.84
N PRO A 16 -6.66 5.13 -14.74
CA PRO A 16 -6.53 4.01 -15.66
C PRO A 16 -7.82 3.20 -15.77
N ILE A 17 -8.17 2.73 -16.97
CA ILE A 17 -9.43 2.01 -17.21
C ILE A 17 -9.58 0.77 -16.31
N ASN A 18 -8.48 0.04 -16.07
CA ASN A 18 -8.46 -1.14 -15.20
C ASN A 18 -8.77 -0.74 -13.75
N LEU A 19 -8.21 0.37 -13.27
CA LEU A 19 -8.52 0.91 -11.95
C LEU A 19 -9.99 1.32 -11.83
N ARG A 20 -10.55 2.02 -12.84
CA ARG A 20 -11.99 2.36 -12.84
C ARG A 20 -12.88 1.11 -12.79
N ARG A 21 -12.52 0.04 -13.50
CA ARG A 21 -13.27 -1.22 -13.47
C ARG A 21 -13.17 -1.90 -12.10
N ALA A 22 -11.97 -1.95 -11.52
CA ALA A 22 -11.74 -2.51 -10.19
C ALA A 22 -12.54 -1.77 -9.11
N ILE A 23 -12.53 -0.43 -9.13
CA ILE A 23 -13.33 0.40 -8.21
C ILE A 23 -14.82 0.07 -8.33
N LYS A 24 -15.36 0.01 -9.57
CA LYS A 24 -16.77 -0.34 -9.81
C LYS A 24 -17.16 -1.72 -9.32
N LYS A 25 -16.25 -2.69 -9.32
CA LYS A 25 -16.49 -4.07 -8.86
C LYS A 25 -16.49 -4.22 -7.33
N THR A 26 -15.82 -3.32 -6.61
CA THR A 26 -15.51 -3.53 -5.18
C THR A 26 -16.62 -3.05 -4.24
N ALA A 27 -17.67 -2.38 -4.74
CA ALA A 27 -18.75 -1.81 -3.92
C ALA A 27 -18.22 -1.02 -2.69
N TRP A 28 -17.16 -0.24 -2.93
CA TRP A 28 -16.33 0.37 -1.87
C TRP A 28 -17.13 1.29 -0.93
N GLU A 29 -18.17 1.97 -1.43
CA GLU A 29 -19.07 2.83 -0.63
C GLU A 29 -19.74 2.03 0.49
N LYS A 30 -20.23 0.83 0.18
CA LYS A 30 -20.83 -0.05 1.18
C LYS A 30 -19.79 -0.46 2.23
N VAL A 31 -18.57 -0.78 1.80
CA VAL A 31 -17.48 -1.16 2.71
C VAL A 31 -17.09 0.01 3.62
N ALA A 32 -17.00 1.22 3.09
CA ALA A 32 -16.71 2.44 3.86
C ALA A 32 -17.82 2.75 4.89
N SER A 33 -19.09 2.57 4.52
CA SER A 33 -20.21 2.68 5.46
C SER A 33 -20.16 1.59 6.55
N ASP A 34 -19.82 0.35 6.19
CA ASP A 34 -19.66 -0.75 7.16
C ASP A 34 -18.49 -0.46 8.13
N ILE A 35 -17.35 0.06 7.65
CA ILE A 35 -16.22 0.53 8.48
C ILE A 35 -16.68 1.63 9.45
N SER A 36 -17.41 2.63 8.96
CA SER A 36 -17.91 3.75 9.76
C SER A 36 -18.82 3.29 10.90
N LYS A 37 -19.75 2.39 10.60
CA LYS A 37 -20.66 1.79 11.60
C LYS A 37 -19.92 0.98 12.65
N ASN A 38 -18.97 0.13 12.24
CA ASN A 38 -18.18 -0.68 13.16
C ASN A 38 -17.34 0.17 14.12
N ASN A 39 -16.89 1.33 13.66
CA ASN A 39 -16.11 2.29 14.44
C ASN A 39 -16.97 3.37 15.13
N LYS A 40 -18.30 3.21 15.11
CA LYS A 40 -19.27 4.11 15.74
C LYS A 40 -19.08 5.57 15.33
N LEU A 41 -18.78 5.81 14.05
CA LEU A 41 -18.76 7.16 13.49
C LEU A 41 -20.18 7.71 13.40
N ASN A 42 -20.33 9.01 13.61
CA ASN A 42 -21.59 9.69 13.32
C ASN A 42 -21.74 9.96 11.81
N GLU A 43 -22.91 10.41 11.38
CA GLU A 43 -23.22 10.63 9.96
C GLU A 43 -22.28 11.63 9.26
N ALA A 44 -21.85 12.70 9.95
CA ALA A 44 -20.91 13.66 9.39
C ALA A 44 -19.52 13.04 9.21
N GLN A 45 -19.08 12.25 10.19
CA GLN A 45 -17.81 11.53 10.14
C GLN A 45 -17.78 10.43 9.09
N GLU A 46 -18.89 9.68 8.94
CA GLU A 46 -19.06 8.69 7.87
C GLU A 46 -18.90 9.35 6.50
N ARG A 47 -19.59 10.48 6.26
CA ARG A 47 -19.45 11.24 5.00
C ARG A 47 -18.02 11.72 4.75
N SER A 48 -17.35 12.24 5.77
CA SER A 48 -15.94 12.65 5.65
C SER A 48 -15.05 11.45 5.30
N LEU A 49 -15.24 10.29 5.95
CA LEU A 49 -14.44 9.09 5.69
C LEU A 49 -14.67 8.55 4.27
N GLU A 50 -15.92 8.54 3.81
CA GLU A 50 -16.27 8.18 2.43
C GLU A 50 -15.61 9.12 1.42
N GLN A 51 -15.62 10.43 1.70
CA GLN A 51 -14.99 11.43 0.85
C GLN A 51 -13.46 11.24 0.78
N GLU A 52 -12.78 11.07 1.91
CA GLU A 52 -11.33 10.83 1.91
C GLU A 52 -10.95 9.54 1.19
N THR A 53 -11.75 8.48 1.35
CA THR A 53 -11.57 7.23 0.61
C THR A 53 -11.72 7.45 -0.89
N MET A 54 -12.76 8.19 -1.30
CA MET A 54 -13.01 8.53 -2.70
C MET A 54 -11.85 9.31 -3.33
N LEU A 55 -11.28 10.29 -2.60
CA LEU A 55 -10.17 11.10 -3.08
C LEU A 55 -8.94 10.24 -3.42
N ILE A 56 -8.64 9.23 -2.60
CA ILE A 56 -7.57 8.29 -2.88
C ILE A 56 -7.90 7.39 -4.07
N LEU A 57 -9.10 6.81 -4.11
CA LEU A 57 -9.50 5.89 -5.18
C LEU A 57 -9.47 6.55 -6.57
N TYR A 58 -9.81 7.83 -6.64
CA TYR A 58 -9.80 8.60 -7.88
C TYR A 58 -8.50 9.40 -8.09
N LEU A 59 -7.45 9.10 -7.33
CA LEU A 59 -6.11 9.68 -7.48
C LEU A 59 -6.07 11.21 -7.30
N PHE A 60 -7.02 11.78 -6.56
CA PHE A 60 -6.99 13.18 -6.14
C PHE A 60 -6.13 13.40 -4.89
N ASP A 61 -5.81 12.34 -4.15
CA ASP A 61 -4.86 12.37 -3.04
C ASP A 61 -4.01 11.09 -2.96
N ASN A 62 -2.90 11.17 -2.24
CA ASN A 62 -1.97 10.08 -2.02
C ASN A 62 -2.39 9.23 -0.80
N PRO A 63 -2.39 7.88 -0.89
CA PRO A 63 -2.62 7.00 0.25
C PRO A 63 -1.74 7.31 1.49
N SER A 64 -0.54 7.86 1.31
CA SER A 64 0.34 8.25 2.42
C SER A 64 -0.26 9.33 3.32
N ASN A 65 -1.19 10.14 2.80
CA ASN A 65 -1.84 11.23 3.52
C ASN A 65 -3.12 10.76 4.26
N LEU A 66 -3.53 9.50 4.10
CA LEU A 66 -4.81 9.00 4.61
C LEU A 66 -4.98 9.22 6.11
N ILE A 67 -3.97 8.87 6.92
CA ILE A 67 -4.05 9.04 8.38
C ILE A 67 -4.20 10.52 8.76
N SER A 68 -3.37 11.40 8.19
CA SER A 68 -3.45 12.84 8.49
C SER A 68 -4.78 13.45 8.09
N ASN A 69 -5.35 13.01 6.96
CA ASN A 69 -6.64 13.50 6.50
C ASN A 69 -7.78 12.97 7.34
N ILE A 70 -7.75 11.70 7.77
CA ILE A 70 -8.75 11.16 8.68
C ILE A 70 -8.77 11.96 9.99
N ILE A 71 -7.60 12.26 10.56
CA ILE A 71 -7.51 13.09 11.77
C ILE A 71 -8.16 14.46 11.53
N LYS A 72 -7.83 15.10 10.41
CA LYS A 72 -8.25 16.49 10.10
C LYS A 72 -9.72 16.61 9.69
N GLU A 73 -10.18 15.77 8.78
CA GLU A 73 -11.48 15.91 8.09
C GLU A 73 -12.57 15.06 8.74
N VAL A 74 -12.21 13.91 9.33
CA VAL A 74 -13.16 13.08 10.12
C VAL A 74 -13.19 13.54 11.59
N GLY A 75 -12.14 14.24 12.05
CA GLY A 75 -12.10 14.82 13.39
C GLY A 75 -12.01 13.75 14.48
N VAL A 76 -11.16 12.75 14.30
CA VAL A 76 -10.91 11.67 15.27
C VAL A 76 -9.48 11.76 15.82
N ASP A 77 -9.24 11.11 16.95
CA ASP A 77 -7.89 10.99 17.51
C ASP A 77 -6.97 10.10 16.65
N ASN A 78 -5.67 10.18 16.92
CA ASN A 78 -4.64 9.50 16.14
C ASN A 78 -4.80 7.96 16.14
N VAL A 79 -5.09 7.36 17.30
CA VAL A 79 -5.26 5.91 17.42
C VAL A 79 -6.45 5.45 16.59
N LYS A 80 -7.58 6.17 16.67
CA LYS A 80 -8.76 5.86 15.87
C LYS A 80 -8.51 6.07 14.37
N ALA A 81 -7.72 7.08 14.00
CA ALA A 81 -7.36 7.32 12.60
C ALA A 81 -6.50 6.19 12.02
N GLU A 82 -5.54 5.67 12.77
CA GLU A 82 -4.73 4.52 12.37
C GLU A 82 -5.60 3.28 12.12
N ILE A 83 -6.52 2.98 13.03
CA ILE A 83 -7.48 1.86 12.89
C ILE A 83 -8.32 2.03 11.61
N LEU A 84 -8.90 3.22 11.39
CA LEU A 84 -9.71 3.49 10.20
C LEU A 84 -8.89 3.38 8.90
N ALA A 85 -7.67 3.91 8.90
CA ALA A 85 -6.78 3.82 7.74
C ALA A 85 -6.41 2.37 7.42
N GLU A 86 -6.07 1.58 8.44
CA GLU A 86 -5.78 0.15 8.29
C GLU A 86 -6.99 -0.60 7.71
N GLU A 87 -8.20 -0.34 8.21
CA GLU A 87 -9.41 -0.97 7.69
C GLU A 87 -9.68 -0.59 6.22
N ILE A 88 -9.50 0.69 5.86
CA ILE A 88 -9.64 1.16 4.47
C ILE A 88 -8.61 0.47 3.57
N VAL A 89 -7.34 0.43 3.98
CA VAL A 89 -6.28 -0.23 3.21
C VAL A 89 -6.62 -1.71 2.99
N ASN A 90 -6.95 -2.43 4.06
CA ASN A 90 -7.15 -3.87 4.01
C ASN A 90 -8.45 -4.30 3.32
N LYS A 91 -9.54 -3.54 3.53
CA LYS A 91 -10.88 -3.92 3.05
C LYS A 91 -11.26 -3.27 1.72
N ILE A 92 -10.58 -2.19 1.32
CA ILE A 92 -10.90 -1.44 0.09
C ILE A 92 -9.69 -1.39 -0.86
N LEU A 93 -8.57 -0.81 -0.44
CA LEU A 93 -7.46 -0.52 -1.35
C LEU A 93 -6.77 -1.79 -1.86
N LEU A 94 -6.43 -2.73 -0.97
CA LEU A 94 -5.79 -3.98 -1.35
C LEU A 94 -6.67 -4.86 -2.26
N PRO A 95 -7.97 -5.04 -2.01
CA PRO A 95 -8.85 -5.73 -2.95
C PRO A 95 -8.89 -5.09 -4.35
N ILE A 96 -8.93 -3.76 -4.44
CA ILE A 96 -8.90 -3.04 -5.71
C ILE A 96 -7.56 -3.26 -6.41
N GLN A 97 -6.43 -3.14 -5.70
CA GLN A 97 -5.11 -3.40 -6.24
C GLN A 97 -5.03 -4.80 -6.86
N ARG A 98 -5.48 -5.83 -6.14
CA ARG A 98 -5.49 -7.23 -6.63
C ARG A 98 -6.32 -7.40 -7.90
N LEU A 99 -7.47 -6.71 -7.99
CA LEU A 99 -8.30 -6.72 -9.19
C LEU A 99 -7.59 -6.06 -10.38
N VAL A 100 -6.88 -4.95 -10.17
CA VAL A 100 -6.09 -4.28 -11.22
C VAL A 100 -4.95 -5.16 -11.70
N GLU A 101 -4.23 -5.82 -10.80
CA GLU A 101 -3.14 -6.74 -11.12
C GLU A 101 -3.66 -7.95 -11.92
N ALA A 102 -4.77 -8.56 -11.49
CA ALA A 102 -5.36 -9.71 -12.17
C ALA A 102 -5.87 -9.39 -13.59
N GLU A 103 -6.32 -8.17 -13.85
CA GLU A 103 -6.72 -7.71 -15.19
C GLU A 103 -5.52 -7.37 -16.10
N SER A 104 -4.32 -7.23 -15.54
CA SER A 104 -3.12 -6.79 -16.26
C SER A 104 -2.22 -7.95 -16.72
N THR A 105 -2.43 -9.16 -16.20
CA THR A 105 -1.72 -10.37 -16.64
C THR A 105 -2.47 -11.07 -17.78
N PRO A 106 -1.82 -11.34 -18.94
CA PRO A 106 -2.25 -12.43 -19.81
C PRO A 106 -2.24 -13.73 -19.02
N GLN A 107 -3.22 -14.61 -19.28
CA GLN A 107 -3.25 -15.95 -18.68
C GLN A 107 -1.89 -16.65 -18.82
N GLU A 108 -1.20 -16.87 -17.72
CA GLU A 108 -0.37 -18.05 -17.54
C GLU A 108 -0.77 -18.74 -16.24
N LYS A 109 -1.92 -19.44 -16.30
CA LYS A 109 -2.06 -20.66 -15.51
C LYS A 109 -1.32 -21.78 -16.26
N GLY A 110 -0.01 -21.81 -16.09
CA GLY A 110 0.82 -22.97 -16.36
C GLY A 110 1.30 -23.54 -15.02
N MET A 111 0.65 -24.59 -14.55
CA MET A 111 1.15 -25.38 -13.44
C MET A 111 2.38 -26.15 -13.95
N GLY A 112 3.56 -25.68 -13.58
CA GLY A 112 4.84 -26.33 -13.87
C GLY A 112 5.67 -26.39 -12.60
N SER A 113 5.51 -27.49 -11.86
CA SER A 113 6.50 -27.91 -10.88
C SER A 113 7.80 -28.27 -11.60
N ASP A 114 8.72 -27.33 -11.78
CA ASP A 114 10.14 -27.65 -11.87
C ASP A 114 11.06 -26.41 -11.77
N LYS A 115 12.01 -26.52 -10.83
CA LYS A 115 13.32 -25.86 -10.74
C LYS A 115 13.36 -24.33 -10.55
N PHE A 116 13.69 -23.96 -9.32
CA PHE A 116 14.46 -22.76 -9.00
C PHE A 116 15.69 -22.67 -9.92
N HIS A 117 15.73 -21.66 -10.79
CA HIS A 117 16.97 -21.14 -11.34
C HIS A 117 17.14 -19.72 -10.81
N THR A 118 17.67 -19.64 -9.59
CA THR A 118 18.29 -18.42 -9.09
C THR A 118 19.59 -18.22 -9.87
N ASN A 119 19.57 -17.35 -10.89
CA ASN A 119 20.80 -16.71 -11.37
C ASN A 119 21.24 -15.66 -10.34
N LEU A 120 21.59 -16.14 -9.15
CA LEU A 120 22.29 -15.34 -8.15
C LEU A 120 23.78 -15.60 -8.40
N PRO A 121 24.59 -14.57 -8.71
CA PRO A 121 26.04 -14.77 -8.77
C PRO A 121 26.51 -15.24 -7.39
N GLU A 122 27.16 -16.40 -7.38
CA GLU A 122 27.75 -17.03 -6.21
C GLU A 122 28.85 -16.11 -5.69
N ILE A 123 28.54 -15.33 -4.65
CA ILE A 123 29.56 -14.61 -3.89
C ILE A 123 30.28 -15.69 -3.07
N ALA A 124 31.43 -16.14 -3.56
CA ALA A 124 32.31 -17.01 -2.81
C ALA A 124 32.59 -16.35 -1.44
N PRO A 125 32.47 -17.06 -0.31
CA PRO A 125 32.85 -16.51 0.97
C PRO A 125 34.34 -16.15 0.90
N GLU A 126 34.66 -14.87 1.06
CA GLU A 126 36.03 -14.44 1.32
C GLU A 126 36.47 -15.09 2.64
N ILE A 127 37.22 -16.18 2.52
CA ILE A 127 37.95 -16.75 3.64
C ILE A 127 39.11 -15.79 3.88
N TYR A 128 38.91 -14.78 4.72
CA TYR A 128 40.03 -14.03 5.27
C TYR A 128 40.81 -14.96 6.20
N PRO A 129 42.09 -15.27 5.92
CA PRO A 129 42.92 -15.93 6.90
C PRO A 129 43.09 -14.96 8.08
N MET A 130 42.49 -15.29 9.22
CA MET A 130 42.94 -14.79 10.53
C MET A 130 44.36 -15.33 10.74
N VAL A 131 45.35 -14.60 10.28
CA VAL A 131 46.74 -14.75 10.72
C VAL A 131 47.11 -13.42 11.35
N GLU A 132 47.07 -13.39 12.68
CA GLU A 132 47.80 -12.39 13.46
C GLU A 132 49.29 -12.68 13.28
N GLU A 133 49.94 -11.95 12.36
CA GLU A 133 51.40 -11.87 12.36
C GLU A 133 51.83 -10.95 13.51
N GLY A 134 52.46 -11.52 14.55
CA GLY A 134 53.46 -10.76 15.31
C GLY A 134 53.58 -10.97 16.81
N GLU A 135 52.83 -11.89 17.45
CA GLU A 135 53.07 -12.17 18.87
C GLU A 135 54.24 -13.16 19.03
N VAL A 136 55.47 -12.64 19.16
CA VAL A 136 56.61 -13.41 19.68
C VAL A 136 56.89 -13.00 21.12
N VAL A 137 56.65 -13.94 22.01
CA VAL A 137 56.77 -13.84 23.47
C VAL A 137 58.23 -14.19 23.86
N HIS A 138 58.97 -13.23 24.43
CA HIS A 138 60.09 -13.39 25.38
C HIS A 138 61.37 -14.11 24.83
N ASP A 139 62.62 -13.95 25.27
CA ASP A 139 63.20 -13.51 26.54
C ASP A 139 64.72 -13.25 26.36
N ALA A 140 65.31 -12.50 27.30
CA ALA A 140 66.65 -12.52 27.90
C ALA A 140 67.97 -12.79 27.11
N GLY A 141 68.94 -11.91 27.42
CA GLY A 141 70.37 -12.23 27.65
C GLY A 141 71.30 -11.81 26.50
N LEU A 142 72.45 -11.15 26.72
CA LEU A 142 73.30 -10.97 27.89
C LEU A 142 74.25 -9.79 27.64
#